data_AF-A0A814H2S0-F1
#
_entry.id   AF-A0A814H2S0-F1
#
_cell.length_a   1.000
_cell.length_b   1.000
_cell.length_c   1.000
_cell.angle_alpha   90.00
_cell.angle_beta   90.00
_cell.angle_gamma   90.00
#
_symmetry.space_group_name_H-M   'P 1'
#
loop_
_entity.id
_entity.type
_entity.pdbx_description
1 polymer ?
#
loop_
_entity_poly.entity_id
_entity_poly.type
_entity_poly.pdbx_seq_one_letter_code
_entity_poly.pdbx_strand_id
1 'polypeptide(L)'
;MKEKISRKCHRTKVIKDDFESSTKIQYLQPIFAGFRSSNENLPFKTTTAESLSHHEVQYIYDRALQLGQVITAPMPEIPLDVSV
;
A
#
# COMPACT_ATOMS: atom_id res chain seq x y z
N MET A 1 5.23 0.93 17.96
CA MET A 1 4.83 -0.50 17.88
C MET A 1 5.22 -1.13 16.56
N LYS A 2 4.87 -0.50 15.42
CA LYS A 2 5.28 -0.91 14.05
C LYS A 2 6.80 -1.10 13.91
N GLU A 3 7.59 -0.16 14.42
CA GLU A 3 9.05 -0.30 14.46
C GLU A 3 9.55 -1.52 15.24
N LYS A 4 8.83 -1.93 16.30
CA LYS A 4 9.21 -3.14 17.07
C LYS A 4 9.02 -4.40 16.21
N ILE A 5 8.00 -4.42 15.35
CA ILE A 5 7.72 -5.52 14.43
C ILE A 5 8.78 -5.56 13.33
N SER A 6 9.04 -4.42 12.68
CA SER A 6 10.11 -4.29 11.66
C SER A 6 11.46 -4.78 12.18
N ARG A 7 11.87 -4.36 13.38
CA ARG A 7 13.14 -4.78 14.00
C ARG A 7 13.16 -6.27 14.30
N LYS A 8 12.06 -6.86 14.77
CA LYS A 8 11.95 -8.32 14.99
C LYS A 8 12.01 -9.12 13.69
N CYS A 9 11.58 -8.54 12.58
CA CYS A 9 11.71 -9.14 11.24
C CYS A 9 13.08 -8.88 10.59
N HIS A 10 14.06 -8.34 11.33
CA HIS A 10 15.39 -7.98 10.82
C HIS A 10 15.37 -7.01 9.63
N ARG A 11 14.34 -6.14 9.56
CA ARG A 11 14.21 -5.11 8.53
C ARG A 11 14.48 -3.72 9.11
N THR A 12 15.22 -2.92 8.36
CA THR A 12 15.46 -1.50 8.66
C THR A 12 14.32 -0.59 8.17
N LYS A 13 13.59 -1.03 7.14
CA LYS A 13 12.44 -0.31 6.58
C LYS A 13 11.14 -0.85 7.15
N VAL A 14 10.28 0.04 7.64
CA VAL A 14 8.91 -0.28 8.03
C VAL A 14 8.07 -0.43 6.76
N ILE A 15 7.40 -1.57 6.63
CA ILE A 15 6.50 -1.85 5.50
C ILE A 15 5.04 -1.87 5.93
N LYS A 16 4.13 -1.95 4.95
CA LYS A 16 2.68 -1.93 5.17
C LYS A 16 2.22 -3.08 6.09
N ASP A 17 2.84 -4.26 5.97
CA ASP A 17 2.51 -5.40 6.83
C ASP A 17 2.85 -5.15 8.30
N ASP A 18 3.90 -4.38 8.61
CA ASP A 18 4.22 -4.02 10.00
C ASP A 18 3.11 -3.16 10.63
N PHE A 19 2.45 -2.33 9.81
CA PHE A 19 1.28 -1.56 10.22
C PHE A 19 0.10 -2.48 10.51
N GLU A 20 -0.21 -3.40 9.59
CA GLU A 20 -1.35 -4.31 9.73
C GLU A 20 -1.18 -5.28 10.91
N SER A 21 0.03 -5.78 11.14
CA SER A 21 0.33 -6.56 12.32
C SER A 21 0.15 -5.73 13.60
N SER A 22 0.48 -4.44 13.57
CA SER A 22 0.28 -3.56 14.73
C SER A 22 -1.19 -3.30 15.05
N THR A 23 -2.06 -3.15 14.04
CA THR A 23 -3.50 -2.94 14.27
C THR A 23 -4.15 -4.18 14.86
N LYS A 24 -3.76 -5.37 14.40
CA LYS A 24 -4.22 -6.64 14.97
C LYS A 24 -3.85 -6.81 16.44
N ILE A 25 -2.62 -6.49 16.82
CA ILE A 25 -2.18 -6.58 18.23
C ILE A 25 -2.94 -5.58 19.11
N GLN A 26 -3.35 -4.44 18.54
CA GLN A 26 -4.15 -3.44 19.23
C GLN A 26 -5.66 -3.72 19.16
N TYR A 27 -6.08 -4.85 18.58
CA TYR A 27 -7.48 -5.22 18.36
C TYR A 27 -8.28 -4.14 17.59
N LEU A 28 -7.61 -3.37 16.74
CA LEU A 28 -8.22 -2.39 15.86
C LEU A 28 -8.75 -3.04 14.59
N GLN A 29 -9.77 -2.43 13.98
CA GLN A 29 -10.25 -2.85 12.68
C GLN A 29 -9.14 -2.77 11.63
N PRO A 30 -8.91 -3.85 10.86
CA PRO A 30 -7.93 -3.84 9.79
C PRO A 30 -8.34 -2.89 8.67
N ILE A 31 -7.36 -2.19 8.10
CA ILE A 31 -7.56 -1.29 6.97
C ILE A 31 -7.32 -2.08 5.69
N PHE A 32 -8.40 -2.54 5.04
CA PHE A 32 -8.33 -3.37 3.82
C PHE A 32 -8.18 -2.58 2.51
N ALA A 33 -7.98 -1.25 2.58
CA ALA A 33 -8.07 -0.33 1.45
C ALA A 33 -6.94 -0.44 0.40
N GLY A 34 -6.73 -1.63 -0.19
CA GLY A 34 -5.88 -1.81 -1.38
C GLY A 34 -4.37 -1.67 -1.15
N PHE A 35 -3.92 -1.58 0.10
CA PHE A 35 -2.51 -1.35 0.43
C PHE A 35 -1.56 -2.49 0.02
N ARG A 36 -2.07 -3.68 -0.28
CA ARG A 36 -1.29 -4.87 -0.64
C ARG A 36 -1.05 -5.06 -2.15
N SER A 37 -1.37 -4.08 -3.00
CA SER A 37 -1.15 -4.20 -4.45
C SER A 37 0.31 -4.48 -4.79
N SER A 38 0.54 -5.44 -5.70
CA SER A 38 1.82 -6.07 -6.00
C SER A 38 2.80 -5.23 -6.80
N ASN A 39 2.35 -4.16 -7.48
CA ASN A 39 3.15 -3.51 -8.52
C ASN A 39 3.37 -1.99 -8.41
N GLU A 40 2.87 -1.30 -7.37
CA GLU A 40 2.98 0.16 -7.36
C GLU A 40 3.47 0.76 -6.03
N ASN A 41 4.49 1.62 -6.16
CA ASN A 41 4.70 2.77 -5.29
C ASN A 41 3.34 3.40 -5.00
N LEU A 42 3.04 3.69 -3.72
CA LEU A 42 1.72 4.15 -3.28
C LEU A 42 1.17 5.25 -4.22
N PRO A 43 -0.09 5.14 -4.70
CA PRO A 43 -0.68 6.06 -5.66
C PRO A 43 -1.16 7.34 -4.96
N PHE A 44 -0.32 7.97 -4.14
CA PHE A 44 -0.62 9.30 -3.63
C PHE A 44 -0.34 10.33 -4.72
N LYS A 45 -1.08 10.25 -5.83
CA LYS A 45 -1.23 11.39 -6.75
C LYS A 45 -2.29 12.29 -6.12
N THR A 46 -1.85 13.11 -5.17
CA THR A 46 -2.68 14.14 -4.56
C THR A 46 -2.89 15.22 -5.63
N THR A 47 -4.14 15.43 -6.02
CA THR A 47 -4.50 16.60 -6.83
C THR A 47 -4.99 17.67 -5.88
N THR A 48 -4.33 18.83 -5.87
CA THR A 48 -4.78 20.01 -5.14
C THR A 48 -5.96 20.61 -5.89
N ALA A 49 -7.14 20.61 -5.28
CA ALA A 49 -8.24 21.43 -5.77
C ALA A 49 -8.13 22.82 -5.13
N GLU A 50 -8.17 23.88 -5.93
CA GLU A 50 -8.32 25.24 -5.43
C GLU A 50 -9.72 25.38 -4.79
N SER A 51 -9.77 25.34 -3.47
CA SER A 51 -11.00 25.64 -2.71
C SER A 51 -11.20 27.15 -2.62
N LEU A 52 -12.44 27.60 -2.76
CA LEU A 52 -12.90 29.01 -2.62
C LEU A 52 -12.73 29.59 -1.20
N SER A 53 -12.13 28.84 -0.27
CA SER A 53 -11.76 29.24 1.08
C SER A 53 -10.37 28.67 1.37
N HIS A 54 -9.57 29.34 2.21
CA HIS A 54 -8.13 29.15 2.49
C HIS A 54 -7.63 27.74 2.94
N HIS A 55 -8.27 26.65 2.51
CA HIS A 55 -7.94 25.27 2.83
C HIS A 55 -7.60 24.49 1.56
N GLU A 56 -6.44 23.85 1.56
CA GLU A 56 -6.03 22.94 0.51
C GLU A 56 -6.78 21.61 0.68
N VAL A 57 -7.52 21.21 -0.35
CA VAL A 57 -8.17 19.90 -0.39
C VAL A 57 -7.40 19.00 -1.34
N GLN A 58 -6.96 17.86 -0.82
CA GLN A 58 -6.24 16.85 -1.59
C GLN A 58 -7.13 15.64 -1.83
N TYR A 59 -7.29 15.27 -3.10
CA TYR A 59 -8.03 14.07 -3.50
C TYR A 59 -7.05 12.99 -3.96
N ILE A 60 -7.34 11.74 -3.58
CA ILE A 60 -6.65 10.56 -4.11
C ILE A 60 -7.35 10.18 -5.42
N TYR A 61 -6.64 10.32 -6.52
CA TYR A 61 -7.15 9.92 -7.82
C TYR A 61 -6.83 8.46 -8.10
N ASP A 62 -7.85 7.61 -8.10
CA ASP A 62 -7.74 6.20 -8.49
C ASP A 62 -8.34 5.99 -9.89
N ARG A 63 -7.56 5.40 -10.80
CA ARG A 63 -7.99 5.17 -12.18
C ARG A 63 -8.85 3.92 -12.24
N ALA A 64 -10.06 4.05 -12.77
CA ALA A 64 -10.89 2.90 -13.07
C ALA A 64 -10.19 2.00 -14.11
N LEU A 65 -9.91 0.76 -13.74
CA LEU A 65 -9.35 -0.27 -14.62
C LEU A 65 -10.48 -1.05 -15.30
N GLN A 66 -10.28 -1.39 -16.57
CA GLN A 66 -11.22 -2.27 -17.26
C GLN A 66 -10.93 -3.72 -16.89
N LEU A 67 -11.98 -4.51 -16.61
CA LEU A 67 -11.83 -5.91 -16.20
C LEU A 67 -11.04 -6.75 -17.23
N GLY A 68 -11.26 -6.49 -18.52
CA GLY A 68 -10.52 -7.17 -19.59
C GLY A 68 -9.01 -7.00 -19.48
N GLN A 69 -8.55 -5.80 -19.10
CA GLN A 69 -7.11 -5.51 -18.93
C GLN A 69 -6.50 -6.30 -17.76
N VAL A 70 -7.26 -6.49 -16.68
CA VAL A 70 -6.83 -7.25 -15.51
C VAL A 70 -6.70 -8.73 -15.85
N ILE A 71 -7.65 -9.28 -16.61
CA ILE A 71 -7.66 -10.70 -17.00
C ILE A 71 -6.53 -11.01 -17.98
N THR A 72 -6.27 -10.12 -18.94
CA THR A 72 -5.22 -10.32 -19.95
C THR A 72 -3.83 -9.91 -19.49
N ALA A 73 -3.69 -9.43 -18.24
CA ALA A 73 -2.40 -9.02 -17.71
C ALA A 73 -1.44 -10.23 -17.65
N PRO A 74 -0.16 -10.05 -18.02
CA PRO A 74 0.82 -11.13 -17.95
C PRO A 74 1.07 -11.53 -16.49
N MET A 75 1.40 -12.81 -16.29
CA MET A 75 1.82 -13.30 -14.98
C MET A 75 3.13 -12.62 -14.57
N PRO A 76 3.28 -12.22 -13.29
CA PRO A 76 4.53 -11.63 -12.81
C PRO A 76 5.69 -12.64 -12.86
N GLU A 77 6.89 -12.12 -13.06
CA GLU A 77 8.11 -12.91 -12.96
C GLU A 77 8.33 -13.36 -11.51
N ILE A 78 8.66 -14.64 -11.33
CA ILE A 78 8.96 -15.21 -10.02
C ILE A 78 10.49 -15.26 -9.88
N PRO A 79 11.07 -14.68 -8.82
CA PRO A 79 12.51 -14.77 -8.59
C PRO A 79 12.93 -16.23 -8.34
N LEU A 80 14.16 -16.55 -8.74
CA LEU A 80 14.76 -17.85 -8.42
C LEU A 80 14.85 -18.03 -6.91
N ASP A 81 14.73 -19.28 -6.48
CA ASP A 81 14.77 -19.63 -5.07
C ASP A 81 16.15 -19.30 -4.48
N VAL A 82 16.18 -18.95 -3.19
CA VAL A 82 17.43 -18.59 -2.51
C VAL A 82 18.20 -19.87 -2.21
N SER A 83 19.13 -20.25 -3.08
CA SER A 83 20.09 -21.33 -2.81
C SER A 83 21.19 -20.82 -1.86
N VAL A 84 21.43 -21.56 -0.77
CA VAL A 84 22.53 -21.33 0.18
C VAL A 84 23.79 -22.05 -0.29
#